data_AF-A0A8B7YKM6-F1
#
_entry.id   AF-A0A8B7YKM6-F1
#
_cell.length_a   1.000
_cell.length_b   1.000
_cell.length_c   1.000
_cell.angle_alpha   90.00
_cell.angle_beta   90.00
_cell.angle_gamma   90.00
#
_symmetry.space_group_name_H-M   'P 1'
#
loop_
_entity.id
_entity.type
_entity.pdbx_description
1 polymer ?
#
loop_
_entity_poly.entity_id
_entity_poly.type
_entity_poly.pdbx_seq_one_letter_code
_entity_poly.pdbx_strand_id
1 'polypeptide(L)'
;MSLYPSLEDMKVDQMAKAQVQHQQVAQHQYPQPPAAAIAPAAPAAPAPTPTSSLYPSLEEYMGLNLSPEVVAAHMPNVQQAIVPRPAGTVAVGTTDMVAPVTGSQNVGLRRANVTNGVREVLLCKDQKGKIGLRVRAISKGVFVSFVHDGSPAAMGGVRFGDQVLQINGENCAGMTSDKAMSKLRKAAAERIVLALRDRPFERTITLQKDSTNHVGFVFKNGKVTAIAKDTSAARNGLLIDHALLEVQGQNVIGLKDKEILEIMAHAGKTVTLTIMPNFVFDHMMKNMASSLVKGSMDHSIPEV
;
A
#
# COMPACT_ATOMS: atom_id res chain seq x y z
N MET A 1 -5.48 -8.66 19.78
CA MET A 1 -4.69 -8.47 18.55
C MET A 1 -4.89 -7.04 18.06
N SER A 2 -3.84 -6.33 17.69
CA SER A 2 -3.96 -4.99 17.11
C SER A 2 -4.61 -5.08 15.72
N LEU A 3 -5.54 -4.17 15.42
CA LEU A 3 -6.26 -4.14 14.14
C LEU A 3 -5.37 -3.71 12.95
N TYR A 4 -4.19 -3.15 13.23
CA TYR A 4 -3.27 -2.60 12.24
C TYR A 4 -1.84 -3.10 12.45
N PRO A 5 -1.05 -3.24 11.36
CA PRO A 5 0.35 -3.61 11.44
C PRO A 5 1.14 -2.69 12.38
N SER A 6 1.94 -3.31 13.24
CA SER A 6 2.79 -2.67 14.22
C SER A 6 4.25 -2.60 13.74
N LEU A 7 5.06 -1.84 14.48
CA LEU A 7 6.49 -1.80 14.25
C LEU A 7 7.16 -3.15 14.56
N GLU A 8 6.57 -3.92 15.49
CA GLU A 8 7.02 -5.27 15.82
C GLU A 8 6.76 -6.21 14.65
N ASP A 9 5.57 -6.14 14.04
CA ASP A 9 5.22 -6.95 12.86
C ASP A 9 6.20 -6.71 11.70
N MET A 10 6.57 -5.45 11.44
CA MET A 10 7.56 -5.11 10.40
C MET A 10 8.93 -5.75 10.69
N LYS A 11 9.38 -5.71 11.94
CA LYS A 11 10.67 -6.30 12.34
C LYS A 11 10.66 -7.82 12.27
N VAL A 12 9.56 -8.45 12.67
CA VAL A 12 9.37 -9.90 12.56
C VAL A 12 9.38 -10.32 11.09
N ASP A 13 8.69 -9.59 10.22
CA ASP A 13 8.71 -9.84 8.77
C ASP A 13 10.12 -9.69 8.17
N GLN A 14 10.86 -8.64 8.55
CA GLN A 14 12.26 -8.47 8.14
C GLN A 14 13.14 -9.64 8.61
N MET A 15 12.98 -10.09 9.85
CA MET A 15 13.74 -11.20 10.42
C MET A 15 13.40 -12.52 9.72
N ALA A 16 12.12 -12.80 9.46
CA ALA A 16 11.67 -13.98 8.75
C ALA A 16 12.24 -14.01 7.32
N LYS A 17 12.17 -12.89 6.59
CA LYS A 17 12.77 -12.75 5.25
C LYS A 17 14.28 -12.98 5.27
N ALA A 18 14.98 -12.42 6.25
CA ALA A 18 16.43 -12.61 6.40
C ALA A 18 16.79 -14.09 6.67
N GLN A 19 16.00 -14.82 7.48
CA GLN A 19 16.20 -16.25 7.74
C GLN A 19 15.97 -17.11 6.50
N VAL A 20 14.88 -16.87 5.75
CA VAL A 20 14.59 -17.58 4.50
C VAL A 20 15.70 -17.35 3.48
N GLN A 21 16.19 -16.11 3.36
CA GLN A 21 17.30 -15.79 2.48
C GLN A 21 18.60 -16.49 2.91
N HIS A 22 18.89 -16.56 4.21
CA HIS A 22 20.05 -17.29 4.72
C HIS A 22 19.95 -18.80 4.44
N GLN A 23 18.78 -19.41 4.59
CA GLN A 23 18.55 -20.82 4.25
C GLN A 23 18.71 -21.10 2.76
N GLN A 24 18.22 -20.21 1.89
CA GLN A 24 18.40 -20.35 0.43
C GLN A 24 19.87 -20.25 0.02
N VAL A 25 20.64 -19.33 0.63
CA VAL A 25 22.09 -19.21 0.36
C VAL A 25 22.85 -20.45 0.87
N ALA A 26 22.47 -21.01 2.02
CA ALA A 26 23.07 -22.23 2.55
C ALA A 26 22.81 -23.47 1.67
N GLN A 27 21.66 -23.55 0.97
CA GLN A 27 21.38 -24.64 0.04
C GLN A 27 22.20 -24.57 -1.27
N HIS A 28 22.70 -23.40 -1.67
CA HIS A 28 23.50 -23.22 -2.90
C HIS A 28 25.02 -23.37 -2.68
N GLN A 29 25.47 -23.61 -1.44
CA GLN A 29 26.90 -23.64 -1.10
C GLN A 29 27.52 -25.04 -0.98
N TYR A 30 26.80 -26.11 -1.35
CA TYR A 30 27.40 -27.43 -1.51
C TYR A 30 27.94 -27.59 -2.94
N PRO A 31 29.26 -27.71 -3.15
CA PRO A 31 29.81 -28.07 -4.45
C PRO A 31 29.28 -29.45 -4.83
N GLN A 32 28.73 -29.61 -6.04
CA GLN A 32 28.46 -30.95 -6.55
C GLN A 32 29.78 -31.72 -6.59
N PRO A 33 29.90 -32.88 -5.91
CA PRO A 33 31.09 -33.72 -6.07
C PRO A 33 31.17 -34.21 -7.53
N PRO A 34 32.38 -34.38 -8.09
CA PRO A 34 32.56 -34.81 -9.47
C PRO A 34 31.89 -36.16 -9.69
N ALA A 35 31.26 -36.34 -10.84
CA ALA A 35 30.55 -37.55 -11.23
C ALA A 35 31.47 -38.79 -11.12
N ALA A 36 31.30 -39.56 -10.05
CA ALA A 36 31.95 -40.84 -9.86
C ALA A 36 31.15 -41.93 -10.62
N ALA A 37 31.91 -42.81 -11.27
CA ALA A 37 31.43 -43.85 -12.16
C ALA A 37 30.36 -44.78 -11.55
N ILE A 38 29.48 -45.23 -12.43
CA ILE A 38 28.35 -46.14 -12.16
C ILE A 38 28.88 -47.49 -11.64
N ALA A 39 28.60 -47.79 -10.36
CA ALA A 39 28.73 -49.12 -9.78
C ALA A 39 27.33 -49.66 -9.42
N PRO A 40 27.10 -50.99 -9.45
CA PRO A 40 25.76 -51.56 -9.40
C PRO A 40 25.13 -51.48 -8.01
N ALA A 41 23.80 -51.39 -8.01
CA ALA A 41 22.94 -51.09 -6.87
C ALA A 41 23.11 -52.06 -5.67
N ALA A 42 23.21 -51.47 -4.48
CA ALA A 42 23.03 -52.13 -3.19
C ALA A 42 21.74 -51.61 -2.52
N PRO A 43 21.08 -52.41 -1.67
CA PRO A 43 19.67 -52.21 -1.30
C PRO A 43 19.46 -50.97 -0.41
N ALA A 44 18.38 -50.26 -0.70
CA ALA A 44 17.99 -49.02 -0.04
C ALA A 44 17.77 -49.20 1.47
N ALA A 45 18.43 -48.38 2.28
CA ALA A 45 18.10 -48.19 3.68
C ALA A 45 16.87 -47.25 3.80
N PRO A 46 16.00 -47.45 4.82
CA PRO A 46 14.82 -46.61 5.01
C PRO A 46 15.20 -45.17 5.37
N ALA A 47 14.56 -44.21 4.71
CA ALA A 47 14.80 -42.78 4.89
C ALA A 47 14.39 -42.30 6.30
N PRO A 48 15.09 -41.28 6.86
CA PRO A 48 14.72 -40.67 8.13
C PRO A 48 13.44 -39.84 7.98
N THR A 49 12.52 -40.02 8.92
CA THR A 49 11.26 -39.27 9.05
C THR A 49 11.51 -37.78 9.35
N PRO A 50 10.90 -36.83 8.62
CA PRO A 50 10.96 -35.43 9.00
C PRO A 50 10.06 -35.15 10.21
N THR A 51 10.67 -34.74 11.31
CA THR A 51 9.98 -34.23 12.48
C THR A 51 9.42 -32.83 12.23
N SER A 52 8.16 -32.63 12.65
CA SER A 52 7.56 -31.35 13.09
C SER A 52 7.30 -30.27 12.01
N SER A 53 6.19 -30.39 11.28
CA SER A 53 5.47 -29.24 10.71
C SER A 53 4.34 -28.82 11.65
N LEU A 54 4.35 -27.56 12.10
CA LEU A 54 3.34 -26.95 13.01
C LEU A 54 1.97 -26.71 12.35
N TYR A 55 1.78 -27.12 11.10
CA TYR A 55 0.49 -27.16 10.41
C TYR A 55 0.33 -28.51 9.70
N PRO A 56 -0.88 -29.13 9.72
CA PRO A 56 -1.13 -30.38 9.02
C PRO A 56 -1.01 -30.19 7.50
N SER A 57 -0.33 -31.11 6.82
CA SER A 57 -0.41 -31.23 5.36
C SER A 57 -1.79 -31.77 4.97
N LEU A 58 -2.22 -31.48 3.73
CA LEU A 58 -3.53 -31.87 3.20
C LEU A 58 -3.72 -33.40 3.08
N GLU A 59 -2.70 -34.19 3.41
CA GLU A 59 -2.74 -35.66 3.42
C GLU A 59 -3.45 -36.23 4.66
N GLU A 60 -3.59 -35.44 5.73
CA GLU A 60 -4.16 -35.89 7.00
C GLU A 60 -5.31 -34.98 7.43
N TYR A 61 -6.43 -35.04 6.69
CA TYR A 61 -7.68 -34.37 7.05
C TYR A 61 -8.68 -35.38 7.58
N MET A 62 -9.12 -35.19 8.83
CA MET A 62 -10.10 -36.04 9.55
C MET A 62 -9.69 -37.52 9.72
N GLY A 63 -8.41 -37.81 9.93
CA GLY A 63 -7.94 -39.14 10.34
C GLY A 63 -8.08 -40.23 9.26
N LEU A 64 -8.27 -39.83 8.01
CA LEU A 64 -8.28 -40.72 6.86
C LEU A 64 -7.02 -40.48 6.04
N ASN A 65 -6.16 -41.49 5.94
CA ASN A 65 -4.97 -41.45 5.08
C ASN A 65 -5.42 -41.77 3.65
N LEU A 66 -5.71 -40.75 2.84
CA LEU A 66 -6.11 -40.93 1.45
C LEU A 66 -4.87 -41.15 0.58
N SER A 67 -4.56 -42.42 0.27
CA SER A 67 -3.55 -42.72 -0.73
C SER A 67 -3.99 -42.20 -2.12
N PRO A 68 -3.07 -41.73 -2.97
CA PRO A 68 -3.38 -41.21 -4.30
C PRO A 68 -4.12 -42.22 -5.20
N GLU A 69 -3.99 -43.52 -4.93
CA GLU A 69 -4.72 -44.59 -5.61
C GLU A 69 -6.22 -44.62 -5.25
N VAL A 70 -6.59 -44.33 -4.00
CA VAL A 70 -8.00 -44.34 -3.55
C VAL A 70 -8.75 -43.12 -4.12
N VAL A 71 -8.05 -41.99 -4.27
CA VAL A 71 -8.58 -40.78 -4.91
C VAL A 71 -8.84 -41.03 -6.40
N ALA A 72 -7.93 -41.72 -7.09
CA ALA A 72 -8.10 -42.07 -8.49
C ALA A 72 -9.25 -43.08 -8.74
N ALA A 73 -9.48 -44.00 -7.81
CA ALA A 73 -10.53 -45.01 -7.92
C ALA A 73 -11.96 -44.48 -7.69
N HIS A 74 -12.11 -43.35 -6.98
CA HIS A 74 -13.43 -42.79 -6.60
C HIS A 74 -13.73 -41.42 -7.22
N MET A 75 -12.88 -40.91 -8.12
CA MET A 75 -13.18 -39.70 -8.89
C MET A 75 -14.14 -40.06 -10.06
N PRO A 76 -15.32 -39.42 -10.20
CA PRO A 76 -16.13 -39.62 -11.39
C PRO A 76 -15.37 -39.09 -12.61
N ASN A 77 -15.19 -39.94 -13.63
CA ASN A 77 -14.51 -39.62 -14.88
C ASN A 77 -15.11 -38.36 -15.55
N VAL A 78 -14.48 -37.20 -15.34
CA VAL A 78 -14.67 -36.06 -16.24
C VAL A 78 -13.73 -36.28 -17.42
N GLN A 79 -14.20 -37.06 -18.40
CA GLN A 79 -13.59 -37.08 -19.72
C GLN A 79 -13.57 -35.63 -20.23
N GLN A 80 -12.38 -35.12 -20.55
CA GLN A 80 -12.24 -33.96 -21.42
C GLN A 80 -12.77 -34.33 -22.81
N ALA A 81 -14.08 -34.22 -22.97
CA ALA A 81 -14.74 -34.37 -24.26
C ALA A 81 -14.74 -33.00 -24.95
N ILE A 82 -13.91 -32.87 -25.98
CA ILE A 82 -14.07 -31.85 -27.01
C ILE A 82 -15.31 -32.24 -27.81
N VAL A 83 -16.45 -31.63 -27.50
CA VAL A 83 -17.71 -31.85 -28.22
C VAL A 83 -18.00 -30.66 -29.13
N PRO A 84 -18.09 -30.84 -30.46
CA PRO A 84 -18.55 -29.80 -31.37
C PRO A 84 -20.01 -29.46 -31.07
N ARG A 85 -20.28 -28.17 -30.85
CA ARG A 85 -21.58 -27.68 -30.41
C ARG A 85 -22.59 -27.76 -31.58
N PRO A 86 -23.71 -28.49 -31.46
CA PRO A 86 -24.77 -28.44 -32.45
C PRO A 86 -25.53 -27.11 -32.35
N ALA A 87 -25.83 -26.53 -33.50
CA ALA A 87 -26.65 -25.34 -33.64
C ALA A 87 -28.03 -25.57 -32.99
N GLY A 88 -28.43 -24.73 -32.03
CA GLY A 88 -29.82 -24.71 -31.57
C GLY A 88 -30.12 -24.35 -30.12
N THR A 89 -29.13 -24.15 -29.25
CA THR A 89 -29.39 -23.64 -27.89
C THR A 89 -28.92 -22.20 -27.75
N VAL A 90 -29.89 -21.30 -27.61
CA VAL A 90 -29.71 -19.86 -27.38
C VAL A 90 -28.71 -19.64 -26.27
N ALA A 91 -27.53 -19.13 -26.64
CA ALA A 91 -26.59 -18.57 -25.68
C ALA A 91 -27.28 -17.35 -25.06
N VAL A 92 -27.73 -17.46 -23.81
CA VAL A 92 -27.94 -16.28 -22.99
C VAL A 92 -26.55 -15.69 -22.82
N GLY A 93 -26.26 -14.64 -23.60
CA GLY A 93 -25.03 -13.88 -23.48
C GLY A 93 -24.89 -13.45 -22.03
N THR A 94 -23.78 -13.84 -21.41
CA THR A 94 -23.38 -13.31 -20.11
C THR A 94 -22.85 -11.89 -20.30
N THR A 95 -23.69 -11.00 -20.85
CA THR A 95 -23.37 -9.58 -21.06
C THR A 95 -23.66 -8.72 -19.82
N ASP A 96 -24.22 -9.28 -18.76
CA ASP A 96 -24.61 -8.53 -17.55
C ASP A 96 -23.93 -9.00 -16.26
N MET A 97 -22.71 -9.54 -16.34
CA MET A 97 -21.82 -9.54 -15.17
C MET A 97 -21.15 -8.17 -15.13
N VAL A 98 -21.77 -7.22 -14.45
CA VAL A 98 -21.13 -5.94 -14.11
C VAL A 98 -19.94 -6.26 -13.20
N ALA A 99 -18.75 -6.34 -13.77
CA ALA A 99 -17.51 -6.35 -13.00
C ALA A 99 -17.55 -5.18 -12.00
N PRO A 100 -16.99 -5.32 -10.77
CA PRO A 100 -16.87 -4.18 -9.88
C PRO A 100 -16.23 -3.04 -10.67
N VAL A 101 -16.92 -1.90 -10.76
CA VAL A 101 -16.53 -0.73 -11.57
C VAL A 101 -15.14 -0.17 -11.15
N THR A 102 -14.59 -0.72 -10.07
CA THR A 102 -13.25 -0.58 -9.53
C THR A 102 -12.44 -1.86 -9.77
N GLY A 103 -12.15 -2.21 -11.02
CA GLY A 103 -11.23 -3.32 -11.31
C GLY A 103 -9.83 -3.07 -10.75
N SER A 104 -9.04 -4.14 -10.53
CA SER A 104 -7.62 -4.08 -10.15
C SER A 104 -6.75 -3.26 -11.12
N GLN A 105 -7.28 -2.94 -12.30
CA GLN A 105 -6.65 -2.13 -13.34
C GLN A 105 -6.87 -0.61 -13.18
N ASN A 106 -7.66 -0.16 -12.19
CA ASN A 106 -7.82 1.27 -11.95
C ASN A 106 -6.55 1.86 -11.32
N VAL A 107 -5.77 2.57 -12.14
CA VAL A 107 -4.50 3.19 -11.73
C VAL A 107 -4.69 4.16 -10.56
N GLY A 108 -5.78 4.94 -10.56
CA GLY A 108 -6.08 5.88 -9.47
C GLY A 108 -6.27 5.18 -8.13
N LEU A 109 -6.95 4.02 -8.12
CA LEU A 109 -7.16 3.23 -6.91
C LEU A 109 -5.85 2.63 -6.39
N ARG A 110 -4.99 2.11 -7.28
CA ARG A 110 -3.67 1.58 -6.89
C ARG A 110 -2.75 2.68 -6.34
N ARG A 111 -2.78 3.88 -6.93
CA ARG A 111 -2.00 5.06 -6.48
C ARG A 111 -2.46 5.62 -5.14
N ALA A 112 -3.77 5.65 -4.92
CA ALA A 112 -4.41 6.25 -3.76
C ALA A 112 -4.71 5.23 -2.63
N ASN A 113 -4.23 3.99 -2.75
CA ASN A 113 -4.43 2.97 -1.71
C ASN A 113 -3.73 3.39 -0.41
N VAL A 114 -4.50 3.50 0.67
CA VAL A 114 -4.00 3.77 2.03
C VAL A 114 -3.97 2.43 2.77
N THR A 115 -2.78 1.85 2.90
CA THR A 115 -2.60 0.52 3.52
C THR A 115 -2.51 0.58 5.04
N ASN A 116 -2.23 1.76 5.62
CA ASN A 116 -1.81 1.93 7.03
C ASN A 116 -0.64 1.01 7.42
N GLY A 117 0.10 0.51 6.44
CA GLY A 117 1.23 -0.39 6.62
C GLY A 117 2.40 0.34 7.25
N VAL A 118 3.27 -0.41 7.91
CA VAL A 118 4.54 0.10 8.41
C VAL A 118 5.63 -0.29 7.41
N ARG A 119 6.40 0.69 6.93
CA ARG A 119 7.48 0.50 5.95
C ARG A 119 8.74 1.23 6.38
N GLU A 120 9.89 0.72 5.95
CA GLU A 120 11.17 1.37 6.13
C GLU A 120 11.57 2.11 4.84
N VAL A 121 12.02 3.35 4.99
CA VAL A 121 12.52 4.18 3.89
C VAL A 121 13.94 4.63 4.20
N LEU A 122 14.84 4.38 3.26
CA LEU A 122 16.22 4.88 3.31
C LEU A 122 16.31 6.20 2.54
N LEU A 123 16.81 7.23 3.20
CA LEU A 123 16.97 8.56 2.63
C LEU A 123 18.42 9.03 2.73
N CYS A 124 18.84 9.83 1.77
CA CYS A 124 20.11 10.56 1.77
C CYS A 124 19.81 12.07 1.79
N LYS A 125 20.71 12.88 2.34
CA LYS A 125 20.59 14.33 2.24
C LYS A 125 20.99 14.82 0.86
N ASP A 126 20.38 15.92 0.42
CA ASP A 126 20.77 16.64 -0.78
C ASP A 126 22.14 17.34 -0.60
N GLN A 127 22.63 17.96 -1.67
CA GLN A 127 23.87 18.77 -1.64
C GLN A 127 23.83 19.92 -0.62
N LYS A 128 22.64 20.36 -0.20
CA LYS A 128 22.42 21.41 0.80
C LYS A 128 22.28 20.86 2.22
N GLY A 129 22.50 19.55 2.42
CA GLY A 129 22.37 18.88 3.71
C GLY A 129 20.92 18.79 4.21
N LYS A 130 19.94 18.73 3.32
CA LYS A 130 18.50 18.67 3.63
C LYS A 130 17.86 17.44 2.99
N ILE A 131 16.84 16.91 3.67
CA ILE A 131 16.00 15.83 3.14
C ILE A 131 14.73 16.35 2.45
N GLY A 132 14.36 17.62 2.68
CA GLY A 132 13.14 18.22 2.13
C GLY A 132 11.85 17.91 2.88
N LEU A 133 11.93 17.54 4.15
CA LEU A 133 10.76 17.15 4.97
C LEU A 133 10.52 18.14 6.12
N ARG A 134 9.25 18.36 6.48
CA ARG A 134 8.87 18.92 7.79
C ARG A 134 7.92 17.99 8.52
N VAL A 135 8.06 17.94 9.84
CA VAL A 135 7.22 17.13 10.72
C VAL A 135 6.48 17.95 11.76
N ARG A 136 5.37 17.41 12.23
CA ARG A 136 4.51 17.96 13.28
C ARG A 136 4.16 16.89 14.31
N ALA A 137 4.27 17.24 15.59
CA ALA A 137 3.79 16.40 16.67
C ALA A 137 2.26 16.54 16.85
N ILE A 138 1.55 15.42 16.91
CA ILE A 138 0.09 15.33 17.13
C ILE A 138 -0.18 14.16 18.06
N SER A 139 -0.90 14.36 19.16
CA SER A 139 -1.30 13.28 20.08
C SER A 139 -0.17 12.29 20.44
N LYS A 140 1.03 12.83 20.74
CA LYS A 140 2.28 12.09 21.04
C LYS A 140 2.88 11.30 19.86
N GLY A 141 2.35 11.39 18.65
CA GLY A 141 2.99 10.91 17.42
C GLY A 141 3.67 12.04 16.65
N VAL A 142 4.56 11.70 15.71
CA VAL A 142 5.22 12.63 14.79
C VAL A 142 4.73 12.32 13.38
N PHE A 143 4.24 13.34 12.67
CA PHE A 143 3.62 13.20 11.35
C PHE A 143 4.28 14.11 10.33
N VAL A 144 4.34 13.69 9.08
CA VAL A 144 4.86 14.48 7.97
C VAL A 144 3.85 15.54 7.58
N SER A 145 4.23 16.81 7.74
CA SER A 145 3.35 17.95 7.44
C SER A 145 3.66 18.63 6.11
N PHE A 146 4.87 18.41 5.55
CA PHE A 146 5.27 19.00 4.28
C PHE A 146 6.41 18.19 3.66
N VAL A 147 6.34 18.00 2.36
CA VAL A 147 7.36 17.34 1.54
C VAL A 147 7.70 18.29 0.40
N HIS A 148 8.99 18.59 0.25
CA HIS A 148 9.48 19.47 -0.79
C HIS A 148 9.56 18.72 -2.13
N ASP A 149 9.07 19.34 -3.19
CA ASP A 149 9.15 18.79 -4.55
C ASP A 149 10.60 18.50 -4.96
N GLY A 150 10.82 17.37 -5.64
CA GLY A 150 12.16 16.93 -6.07
C GLY A 150 13.17 16.68 -4.94
N SER A 151 12.73 16.59 -3.69
CA SER A 151 13.62 16.30 -2.55
C SER A 151 13.87 14.81 -2.36
N PRO A 152 14.93 14.42 -1.63
CA PRO A 152 15.15 13.01 -1.29
C PRO A 152 13.95 12.36 -0.61
N ALA A 153 13.20 13.10 0.22
CA ALA A 153 11.97 12.61 0.84
C ALA A 153 10.86 12.30 -0.18
N ALA A 154 10.68 13.17 -1.19
CA ALA A 154 9.72 12.93 -2.28
C ALA A 154 10.12 11.68 -3.10
N MET A 155 11.41 11.57 -3.47
CA MET A 155 11.94 10.41 -4.18
C MET A 155 11.83 9.10 -3.37
N GLY A 156 11.95 9.19 -2.04
CA GLY A 156 11.73 8.08 -1.12
C GLY A 156 10.25 7.70 -0.91
N GLY A 157 9.33 8.36 -1.62
CA GLY A 157 7.89 8.08 -1.55
C GLY A 157 7.23 8.54 -0.25
N VAL A 158 7.88 9.41 0.52
CA VAL A 158 7.30 9.96 1.75
C VAL A 158 6.25 11.00 1.38
N ARG A 159 5.05 10.90 1.98
CA ARG A 159 3.92 11.79 1.67
C ARG A 159 3.47 12.58 2.89
N PHE A 160 2.67 13.61 2.64
CA PHE A 160 1.88 14.25 3.68
C PHE A 160 1.06 13.19 4.43
N GLY A 161 0.88 13.36 5.74
CA GLY A 161 0.06 12.45 6.53
C GLY A 161 0.81 11.23 7.07
N ASP A 162 1.97 10.86 6.51
CA ASP A 162 2.77 9.73 7.01
C ASP A 162 3.19 9.94 8.46
N GLN A 163 3.12 8.87 9.26
CA GLN A 163 3.55 8.89 10.66
C GLN A 163 4.98 8.37 10.78
N VAL A 164 5.88 9.17 11.35
CA VAL A 164 7.25 8.76 11.65
C VAL A 164 7.27 8.01 12.98
N LEU A 165 7.54 6.71 12.93
CA LEU A 165 7.66 5.84 14.10
C LEU A 165 9.10 5.81 14.62
N GLN A 166 10.09 5.73 13.72
CA GLN A 166 11.51 5.74 14.09
C GLN A 166 12.34 6.60 13.14
N ILE A 167 13.40 7.21 13.70
CA ILE A 167 14.48 7.86 12.94
C ILE A 167 15.79 7.21 13.38
N ASN A 168 16.49 6.56 12.45
CA ASN A 168 17.74 5.83 12.69
C ASN A 168 17.64 4.84 13.87
N GLY A 169 16.52 4.10 13.94
CA GLY A 169 16.24 3.12 14.99
C GLY A 169 15.72 3.69 16.32
N GLU A 170 15.71 5.02 16.50
CA GLU A 170 15.20 5.65 17.72
C GLU A 170 13.70 5.97 17.60
N ASN A 171 12.91 5.56 18.60
CA ASN A 171 11.46 5.74 18.62
C ASN A 171 11.06 7.21 18.73
N CYS A 172 10.16 7.68 17.86
CA CYS A 172 9.67 9.05 17.82
C CYS A 172 8.44 9.30 18.70
N ALA A 173 7.90 8.28 19.37
CA ALA A 173 6.77 8.43 20.29
C ALA A 173 7.09 9.47 21.40
N GLY A 174 6.18 10.42 21.59
CA GLY A 174 6.28 11.50 22.57
C GLY A 174 7.25 12.63 22.18
N MET A 175 7.89 12.59 21.01
CA MET A 175 8.80 13.66 20.60
C MET A 175 8.04 14.92 20.15
N THR A 176 8.59 16.08 20.50
CA THR A 176 8.13 17.36 19.96
C THR A 176 8.60 17.52 18.52
N SER A 177 7.89 18.37 17.74
CA SER A 177 8.24 18.68 16.35
C SER A 177 9.69 19.14 16.21
N ASP A 178 10.14 20.01 17.14
CA ASP A 178 11.50 20.55 17.12
C ASP A 178 12.57 19.50 17.41
N LYS A 179 12.30 18.58 18.35
CA LYS A 179 13.21 17.48 18.66
C LYS A 179 13.35 16.54 17.47
N ALA A 180 12.23 16.19 16.83
CA ALA A 180 12.23 15.34 15.63
C ALA A 180 12.98 16.03 14.47
N MET A 181 12.71 17.32 14.21
CA MET A 181 13.44 18.09 13.20
C MET A 181 14.94 18.22 13.52
N SER A 182 15.30 18.41 14.78
CA SER A 182 16.71 18.48 15.21
C SER A 182 17.44 17.17 14.91
N LYS A 183 16.81 16.02 15.15
CA LYS A 183 17.39 14.71 14.82
C LYS A 183 17.59 14.51 13.33
N LEU A 184 16.58 14.84 12.52
CA LEU A 184 16.70 14.76 11.05
C LEU A 184 17.83 15.65 10.53
N ARG A 185 18.03 16.84 11.13
CA ARG A 185 19.16 17.73 10.78
C ARG A 185 20.52 17.16 11.21
N LYS A 186 20.60 16.54 12.39
CA LYS A 186 21.85 15.98 12.95
C LYS A 186 22.23 14.61 12.39
N ALA A 187 21.29 13.89 11.78
CA ALA A 187 21.55 12.58 11.19
C ALA A 187 22.67 12.65 10.12
N ALA A 188 23.34 11.52 9.85
CA ALA A 188 24.36 11.44 8.82
C ALA A 188 23.78 11.84 7.45
N ALA A 189 24.63 12.40 6.57
CA ALA A 189 24.19 12.82 5.24
C ALA A 189 23.93 11.63 4.31
N GLU A 190 24.70 10.56 4.45
CA GLU A 190 24.69 9.41 3.55
C GLU A 190 23.57 8.42 3.82
N ARG A 191 23.10 8.33 5.08
CA ARG A 191 22.11 7.32 5.47
C ARG A 191 21.21 7.79 6.60
N ILE A 192 19.93 7.94 6.28
CA ILE A 192 18.85 8.23 7.22
C ILE A 192 17.79 7.17 7.03
N VAL A 193 17.53 6.37 8.06
CA VAL A 193 16.54 5.30 8.05
C VAL A 193 15.29 5.80 8.76
N LEU A 194 14.15 5.83 8.07
CA LEU A 194 12.85 6.17 8.65
C LEU A 194 11.95 4.94 8.66
N ALA A 195 11.36 4.63 9.82
CA ALA A 195 10.23 3.71 9.88
C ALA A 195 8.95 4.55 9.86
N LEU A 196 8.15 4.39 8.80
CA LEU A 196 6.95 5.17 8.54
C LEU A 196 5.72 4.27 8.65
N ARG A 197 4.62 4.82 9.16
CA ARG A 197 3.28 4.26 8.97
C ARG A 197 2.53 5.11 7.95
N ASP A 198 2.00 4.46 6.94
CA ASP A 198 1.35 5.12 5.81
C ASP A 198 0.05 5.78 6.25
N ARG A 199 0.03 7.11 6.26
CA ARG A 199 -1.18 7.95 6.23
C ARG A 199 -2.36 7.52 7.15
N PRO A 200 -2.15 7.34 8.47
CA PRO A 200 -3.13 6.74 9.39
C PRO A 200 -4.42 7.54 9.60
N PHE A 201 -4.47 8.81 9.23
CA PHE A 201 -5.65 9.67 9.36
C PHE A 201 -6.36 9.92 8.03
N GLU A 202 -5.90 9.28 6.95
CA GLU A 202 -6.44 9.45 5.62
C GLU A 202 -7.47 8.36 5.31
N ARG A 203 -8.41 8.72 4.44
CA ARG A 203 -9.44 7.82 3.92
C ARG A 203 -9.54 7.96 2.41
N THR A 204 -9.50 6.83 1.72
CA THR A 204 -9.71 6.77 0.27
C THR A 204 -11.20 6.57 -0.03
N ILE A 205 -11.73 7.35 -0.96
CA ILE A 205 -13.12 7.25 -1.44
C ILE A 205 -13.10 7.23 -2.97
N THR A 206 -13.70 6.20 -3.54
CA THR A 206 -13.87 6.10 -4.99
C THR A 206 -15.26 6.54 -5.40
N LEU A 207 -15.32 7.52 -6.29
CA LEU A 207 -16.54 8.14 -6.81
C LEU A 207 -16.66 7.87 -8.31
N GLN A 208 -17.88 7.94 -8.81
CA GLN A 208 -18.17 7.83 -10.23
C GLN A 208 -18.84 9.11 -10.71
N LYS A 209 -18.38 9.62 -11.85
CA LYS A 209 -19.03 10.71 -12.57
C LYS A 209 -20.36 10.24 -13.15
N ASP A 210 -21.37 11.09 -13.05
CA ASP A 210 -22.64 10.93 -13.75
C ASP A 210 -22.54 11.30 -15.24
N SER A 211 -23.67 11.29 -15.95
CA SER A 211 -23.75 11.70 -17.37
C SER A 211 -23.41 13.17 -17.61
N THR A 212 -23.44 14.00 -16.57
CA THR A 212 -23.08 15.43 -16.61
C THR A 212 -21.63 15.69 -16.19
N ASN A 213 -20.82 14.64 -16.01
CA ASN A 213 -19.44 14.69 -15.53
C ASN A 213 -19.25 15.22 -14.10
N HIS A 214 -20.28 15.12 -13.25
CA HIS A 214 -20.19 15.51 -11.84
C HIS A 214 -20.16 14.29 -10.91
N VAL A 215 -19.45 14.43 -9.79
CA VAL A 215 -19.40 13.43 -8.71
C VAL A 215 -20.30 13.79 -7.52
N GLY A 216 -20.66 15.08 -7.39
CA GLY A 216 -21.71 15.55 -6.48
C GLY A 216 -21.27 16.14 -5.14
N PHE A 217 -20.17 16.88 -5.08
CA PHE A 217 -19.80 17.63 -3.89
C PHE A 217 -19.25 19.02 -4.26
N VAL A 218 -19.29 19.92 -3.29
CA VAL A 218 -18.73 21.26 -3.38
C VAL A 218 -17.57 21.34 -2.39
N PHE A 219 -16.49 21.98 -2.81
CA PHE A 219 -15.34 22.25 -1.95
C PHE A 219 -14.88 23.70 -2.13
N LYS A 220 -14.18 24.21 -1.11
CA LYS A 220 -13.60 25.55 -1.10
C LYS A 220 -12.27 25.51 -0.39
N ASN A 221 -11.23 26.07 -1.00
CA ASN A 221 -9.85 26.03 -0.51
C ASN A 221 -9.41 24.59 -0.16
N GLY A 222 -9.71 23.63 -1.05
CA GLY A 222 -9.41 22.22 -0.83
C GLY A 222 -10.24 21.53 0.27
N LYS A 223 -11.24 22.18 0.88
CA LYS A 223 -12.10 21.58 1.92
C LYS A 223 -13.50 21.29 1.39
N VAL A 224 -14.02 20.07 1.63
CA VAL A 224 -15.39 19.69 1.28
C VAL A 224 -16.40 20.43 2.17
N THR A 225 -17.31 21.18 1.56
CA THR A 225 -18.30 22.02 2.26
C THR A 225 -19.72 21.49 2.17
N ALA A 226 -20.09 20.88 1.05
CA ALA A 226 -21.44 20.37 0.82
C ALA A 226 -21.42 19.14 -0.09
N ILE A 227 -22.45 18.31 0.05
CA ILE A 227 -22.64 17.10 -0.75
C ILE A 227 -24.06 17.13 -1.32
N ALA A 228 -24.17 16.93 -2.63
CA ALA A 228 -25.45 16.89 -3.31
C ALA A 228 -26.13 15.52 -3.10
N LYS A 229 -27.46 15.54 -2.94
CA LYS A 229 -28.28 14.33 -2.81
C LYS A 229 -28.26 13.52 -4.09
N ASP A 230 -28.46 12.21 -3.97
CA ASP A 230 -28.56 11.26 -5.09
C ASP A 230 -27.30 11.19 -5.98
N THR A 231 -26.16 11.66 -5.47
CA THR A 231 -24.89 11.66 -6.21
C THR A 231 -23.98 10.50 -5.78
N SER A 232 -22.89 10.30 -6.52
CA SER A 232 -21.87 9.32 -6.11
C SER A 232 -21.23 9.69 -4.77
N ALA A 233 -21.00 10.98 -4.51
CA ALA A 233 -20.42 11.45 -3.25
C ALA A 233 -21.29 11.08 -2.04
N ALA A 234 -22.61 11.28 -2.14
CA ALA A 234 -23.54 10.87 -1.08
C ALA A 234 -23.57 9.35 -0.89
N ARG A 235 -23.65 8.58 -1.99
CA ARG A 235 -23.72 7.10 -1.94
C ARG A 235 -22.48 6.44 -1.36
N ASN A 236 -21.30 7.04 -1.56
CA ASN A 236 -20.03 6.49 -1.04
C ASN A 236 -19.63 7.07 0.33
N GLY A 237 -20.49 7.91 0.93
CA GLY A 237 -20.26 8.46 2.26
C GLY A 237 -19.05 9.40 2.33
N LEU A 238 -18.89 10.27 1.32
CA LEU A 238 -18.02 11.43 1.45
C LEU A 238 -18.47 12.27 2.65
N LEU A 239 -17.54 12.87 3.37
CA LEU A 239 -17.84 13.64 4.57
C LEU A 239 -17.52 15.12 4.32
N ILE A 240 -18.36 16.01 4.86
CA ILE A 240 -18.09 17.45 4.92
C ILE A 240 -17.03 17.74 5.99
N ASP A 241 -16.43 18.93 5.92
CA ASP A 241 -15.34 19.36 6.82
C ASP A 241 -14.15 18.39 6.80
N HIS A 242 -13.87 17.85 5.60
CA HIS A 242 -12.67 17.07 5.29
C HIS A 242 -11.86 17.78 4.22
N ALA A 243 -10.54 17.77 4.38
CA ALA A 243 -9.60 18.30 3.41
C ALA A 243 -9.31 17.27 2.32
N LEU A 244 -9.28 17.72 1.08
CA LEU A 244 -8.85 16.96 -0.09
C LEU A 244 -7.31 16.93 -0.11
N LEU A 245 -6.74 15.73 -0.07
CA LEU A 245 -5.29 15.55 -0.08
C LEU A 245 -4.80 15.06 -1.43
N GLU A 246 -5.46 14.06 -2.01
CA GLU A 246 -5.09 13.54 -3.33
C GLU A 246 -6.31 13.35 -4.23
N VAL A 247 -6.12 13.55 -5.53
CA VAL A 247 -7.07 13.22 -6.59
C VAL A 247 -6.39 12.26 -7.56
N GLN A 248 -6.93 11.05 -7.73
CA GLN A 248 -6.33 9.97 -8.54
C GLN A 248 -4.88 9.63 -8.12
N GLY A 249 -4.56 9.84 -6.84
CA GLY A 249 -3.24 9.65 -6.25
C GLY A 249 -2.25 10.78 -6.53
N GLN A 250 -2.66 11.86 -7.19
CA GLN A 250 -1.87 13.09 -7.29
C GLN A 250 -2.16 13.97 -6.08
N ASN A 251 -1.11 14.43 -5.37
CA ASN A 251 -1.28 15.37 -4.26
C ASN A 251 -1.84 16.72 -4.76
N VAL A 252 -2.84 17.25 -4.07
CA VAL A 252 -3.50 18.53 -4.39
C VAL A 252 -3.37 19.59 -3.28
N ILE A 253 -2.64 19.28 -2.19
CA ILE A 253 -2.48 20.18 -1.05
C ILE A 253 -1.74 21.46 -1.47
N GLY A 254 -2.41 22.61 -1.38
CA GLY A 254 -1.84 23.91 -1.75
C GLY A 254 -2.23 24.39 -3.14
N LEU A 255 -2.78 23.52 -4.00
CA LEU A 255 -3.29 23.93 -5.30
C LEU A 255 -4.51 24.84 -5.16
N LYS A 256 -4.77 25.64 -6.20
CA LYS A 256 -5.99 26.46 -6.27
C LYS A 256 -7.18 25.57 -6.62
N ASP A 257 -8.37 25.95 -6.17
CA ASP A 257 -9.60 25.20 -6.47
C ASP A 257 -9.80 24.98 -7.98
N LYS A 258 -9.39 25.96 -8.81
CA LYS A 258 -9.42 25.82 -10.28
C LYS A 258 -8.54 24.68 -10.79
N GLU A 259 -7.32 24.54 -10.27
CA GLU A 259 -6.38 23.49 -10.66
C GLU A 259 -6.90 22.11 -10.21
N ILE A 260 -7.48 22.04 -9.01
CA ILE A 260 -8.11 20.80 -8.51
C ILE A 260 -9.30 20.40 -9.40
N LEU A 261 -10.14 21.36 -9.80
CA LEU A 261 -11.25 21.12 -10.72
C LEU A 261 -10.74 20.63 -12.09
N GLU A 262 -9.65 21.20 -12.61
CA GLU A 262 -9.02 20.74 -13.84
C GLU A 262 -8.52 19.30 -13.73
N ILE A 263 -7.83 18.93 -12.63
CA ILE A 263 -7.39 17.55 -12.38
C ILE A 263 -8.59 16.59 -12.32
N MET A 264 -9.66 16.99 -11.62
CA MET A 264 -10.90 16.21 -11.56
C MET A 264 -11.60 16.10 -12.91
N ALA A 265 -11.55 17.14 -13.76
CA ALA A 265 -12.13 17.12 -15.10
C ALA A 265 -11.39 16.13 -16.00
N HIS A 266 -10.05 16.12 -15.97
CA HIS A 266 -9.21 15.19 -16.72
C HIS A 266 -9.26 13.74 -16.21
N ALA A 267 -9.68 13.54 -14.95
CA ALA A 267 -9.91 12.19 -14.45
C ALA A 267 -11.00 11.47 -15.27
N GLY A 268 -10.89 10.15 -15.41
CA GLY A 268 -11.88 9.35 -16.12
C GLY A 268 -13.24 9.30 -15.40
N LYS A 269 -14.10 8.37 -15.83
CA LYS A 269 -15.42 8.15 -15.21
C LYS A 269 -15.33 7.84 -13.71
N THR A 270 -14.27 7.17 -13.28
CA THR A 270 -14.01 6.85 -11.88
C THR A 270 -12.95 7.79 -11.31
N VAL A 271 -13.30 8.48 -10.23
CA VAL A 271 -12.45 9.44 -9.52
C VAL A 271 -12.19 8.94 -8.11
N THR A 272 -10.94 8.71 -7.76
CA THR A 272 -10.51 8.31 -6.42
C THR A 272 -9.97 9.52 -5.69
N LEU A 273 -10.49 9.78 -4.49
CA LEU A 273 -10.09 10.88 -3.63
C LEU A 273 -9.46 10.32 -2.36
N THR A 274 -8.42 10.99 -1.88
CA THR A 274 -7.89 10.76 -0.53
C THR A 274 -8.21 11.99 0.32
N ILE A 275 -8.87 11.78 1.46
CA ILE A 275 -9.35 12.84 2.35
C ILE A 275 -8.85 12.67 3.77
N MET A 276 -8.79 13.76 4.53
CA MET A 276 -8.48 13.77 5.96
C MET A 276 -9.43 14.72 6.71
N PRO A 277 -9.80 14.42 7.97
CA PRO A 277 -10.59 15.35 8.77
C PRO A 277 -9.92 16.73 8.91
N ASN A 278 -10.68 17.81 8.72
CA ASN A 278 -10.11 19.16 8.64
C ASN A 278 -9.38 19.58 9.93
N PHE A 279 -9.84 19.14 11.11
CA PHE A 279 -9.17 19.47 12.37
C PHE A 279 -7.74 18.90 12.46
N VAL A 280 -7.49 17.72 11.88
CA VAL A 280 -6.14 17.12 11.82
C VAL A 280 -5.29 17.90 10.84
N PHE A 281 -5.84 18.18 9.66
CA PHE A 281 -5.18 18.93 8.60
C PHE A 281 -4.76 20.33 9.09
N ASP A 282 -5.66 21.08 9.73
CA ASP A 282 -5.37 22.41 10.29
C ASP A 282 -4.27 22.35 11.34
N HIS A 283 -4.26 21.31 12.18
CA HIS A 283 -3.21 21.13 13.16
C HIS A 283 -1.84 20.80 12.54
N MET A 284 -1.82 20.01 11.45
CA MET A 284 -0.63 19.71 10.65
C MET A 284 -0.10 20.96 9.94
N MET A 285 -1.01 21.78 9.42
CA MET A 285 -0.71 22.99 8.65
C MET A 285 -0.42 24.23 9.51
N LYS A 286 -0.66 24.16 10.82
CA LYS A 286 -0.50 25.28 11.75
C LYS A 286 0.91 25.87 11.69
N ASN A 287 1.00 27.20 11.49
CA ASN A 287 2.23 27.98 11.34
C ASN A 287 3.01 27.70 10.05
N MET A 288 2.38 27.13 9.03
CA MET A 288 2.99 26.96 7.71
C MET A 288 2.66 28.15 6.81
N ALA A 289 3.68 28.69 6.12
CA ALA A 289 3.47 29.76 5.16
C ALA A 289 2.72 29.24 3.93
N SER A 290 1.59 29.86 3.58
CA SER A 290 0.79 29.44 2.43
C SER A 290 1.56 29.52 1.11
N SER A 291 2.50 30.45 0.99
CA SER A 291 3.38 30.58 -0.18
C SER A 291 4.33 29.39 -0.33
N LEU A 292 4.84 28.86 0.79
CA LEU A 292 5.72 27.69 0.79
C LEU A 292 4.96 26.45 0.31
N VAL A 293 3.73 26.25 0.81
CA VAL A 293 2.92 25.10 0.40
C VAL A 293 2.57 25.19 -1.08
N LYS A 294 2.14 26.37 -1.54
CA LYS A 294 1.78 26.60 -2.95
C LYS A 294 2.95 26.45 -3.93
N GLY A 295 4.17 26.81 -3.51
CA GLY A 295 5.31 26.91 -4.42
C GLY A 295 6.28 25.75 -4.38
N SER A 296 6.23 24.89 -3.36
CA SER A 296 7.28 23.89 -3.14
C SER A 296 6.77 22.55 -2.60
N MET A 297 5.46 22.38 -2.42
CA MET A 297 4.90 21.08 -2.06
C MET A 297 5.04 20.11 -3.23
N ASP A 298 5.41 18.86 -2.95
CA ASP A 298 5.47 17.81 -3.95
C ASP A 298 4.08 17.47 -4.51
N HIS A 299 3.91 17.58 -5.82
CA HIS A 299 2.67 17.24 -6.55
C HIS A 299 2.90 16.10 -7.55
N SER A 300 4.02 15.40 -7.43
CA SER A 300 4.35 14.28 -8.31
C SER A 300 3.30 13.16 -8.21
N ILE A 301 3.08 12.51 -9.36
CA ILE A 301 2.17 11.38 -9.45
C ILE A 301 2.99 10.12 -9.19
N PRO A 302 2.61 9.28 -8.21
CA PRO A 302 3.33 8.04 -7.94
C PRO A 302 3.23 7.07 -9.14
N GLU A 303 4.37 6.51 -9.51
CA GLU A 303 4.46 5.41 -10.47
C GLU A 303 3.95 4.10 -9.83
N VAL A 304 3.22 3.27 -10.61
CA VAL A 304 2.47 2.10 -10.15
C VAL A 304 2.53 0.97 -11.15
#